data_AF-A0A560MAE7-F1
#
_entry.id   AF-A0A560MAE7-F1
#
_cell.length_a   1.000
_cell.length_b   1.000
_cell.length_c   1.000
_cell.angle_alpha   90.00
_cell.angle_beta   90.00
_cell.angle_gamma   90.00
#
_symmetry.space_group_name_H-M   'P 1'
#
loop_
_entity.id
_entity.type
_entity.pdbx_description
1 polymer ?
#
loop_
_entity_poly.entity_id
_entity_poly.type
_entity_poly.pdbx_seq_one_letter_code
_entity_poly.pdbx_strand_id
1 'polypeptide(L)'
;METNAPEKLEPAASIIDRFGGPEAVQEITGADRTRVYRWTQSKEKGGTDGFIPLKPAQKLWAYAKANGIEIPGDMFLSAKSGAEVAA
;
A
#
# COMPACT_ATOMS: atom_id res chain seq x y z
N MET A 1 -3.62 24.04 -14.09
CA MET A 1 -3.88 23.56 -12.71
C MET A 1 -2.75 22.61 -12.37
N GLU A 2 -1.64 23.16 -11.87
CA GLU A 2 -0.52 22.34 -11.40
C GLU A 2 -1.00 21.54 -10.17
N THR A 3 -1.15 20.24 -10.34
CA THR A 3 -1.41 19.33 -9.23
C THR A 3 -0.13 19.25 -8.42
N ASN A 4 -0.04 20.07 -7.36
CA ASN A 4 0.88 19.86 -6.25
C ASN A 4 0.44 18.57 -5.52
N ALA A 5 0.72 17.42 -6.15
CA ALA A 5 0.54 16.12 -5.53
C ALA A 5 1.56 16.05 -4.39
N PRO A 6 1.14 15.91 -3.13
CA PRO A 6 2.09 15.74 -2.03
C PRO A 6 2.99 14.56 -2.39
N GLU A 7 4.31 14.71 -2.30
CA GLU A 7 5.29 13.68 -2.66
C GLU A 7 4.87 12.33 -2.05
N LYS A 8 4.25 11.48 -2.88
CA LYS A 8 3.76 10.18 -2.47
C LYS A 8 4.86 9.19 -2.73
N LEU A 9 5.23 8.45 -1.69
CA LEU A 9 6.25 7.44 -1.78
C LEU A 9 5.68 6.18 -2.46
N GLU A 10 6.49 5.67 -3.38
CA GLU A 10 6.28 4.41 -4.06
C GLU A 10 6.87 3.27 -3.22
N PRO A 11 6.31 2.05 -3.27
CA PRO A 11 5.25 1.59 -4.18
C PRO A 11 3.79 1.84 -3.73
N ALA A 12 3.53 2.32 -2.51
CA ALA A 12 2.18 2.40 -1.96
C ALA A 12 1.23 3.25 -2.79
N ALA A 13 1.67 4.38 -3.34
CA ALA A 13 0.78 5.25 -4.10
C ALA A 13 0.33 4.59 -5.41
N SER A 14 1.27 4.00 -6.16
CA SER A 14 1.01 3.13 -7.31
C SER A 14 0.05 1.98 -7.02
N ILE A 15 0.17 1.32 -5.86
CA ILE A 15 -0.74 0.24 -5.49
C ILE A 15 -2.14 0.81 -5.26
N ILE A 16 -2.24 1.86 -4.43
CA ILE A 16 -3.52 2.47 -4.08
C ILE A 16 -4.26 2.96 -5.33
N ASP A 17 -3.55 3.56 -6.27
CA ASP A 17 -4.10 4.03 -7.54
C ASP A 17 -4.67 2.87 -8.39
N ARG A 18 -3.95 1.75 -8.50
CA ARG A 18 -4.43 0.54 -9.22
C ARG A 18 -5.69 -0.07 -8.64
N PHE A 19 -5.94 0.10 -7.34
CA PHE A 19 -7.19 -0.35 -6.70
C PHE A 19 -8.34 0.66 -6.84
N GLY A 20 -8.13 1.82 -7.49
CA GLY A 20 -9.14 2.86 -7.64
C GLY A 20 -9.09 3.94 -6.55
N GLY A 21 -7.97 4.03 -5.82
CA GLY A 21 -7.72 5.08 -4.84
C GLY A 21 -7.87 4.64 -3.37
N PRO A 22 -7.65 5.58 -2.43
CA PRO A 22 -7.57 5.27 -1.00
C PRO A 22 -8.90 4.80 -0.40
N GLU A 23 -10.02 5.18 -0.99
CA GLU A 23 -11.36 4.77 -0.55
C GLU A 23 -11.62 3.29 -0.88
N ALA A 24 -11.33 2.86 -2.11
CA ALA A 24 -11.43 1.46 -2.51
C ALA A 24 -10.50 0.57 -1.67
N VAL A 25 -9.28 1.03 -1.42
CA VAL A 25 -8.34 0.32 -0.53
C VAL A 25 -8.86 0.24 0.91
N GLN A 26 -9.49 1.29 1.42
CA GLN A 26 -10.14 1.25 2.73
C GLN A 26 -11.25 0.19 2.74
N GLU A 27 -12.12 0.15 1.74
CA GLU A 27 -13.23 -0.82 1.67
C GLU A 27 -12.72 -2.26 1.61
N ILE A 28 -11.67 -2.53 0.84
CA ILE A 28 -11.08 -3.88 0.71
C ILE A 28 -10.35 -4.29 2.01
N THR A 29 -9.58 -3.38 2.60
CA THR A 29 -8.70 -3.72 3.73
C THR A 29 -9.38 -3.57 5.08
N GLY A 30 -10.41 -2.74 5.17
CA GLY A 30 -11.02 -2.24 6.41
C GLY A 30 -10.11 -1.26 7.17
N ALA A 31 -9.03 -0.77 6.56
CA ALA A 31 -8.13 0.20 7.19
C ALA A 31 -8.67 1.62 7.02
N ASP A 32 -8.52 2.45 8.06
CA ASP A 32 -8.92 3.86 8.01
C ASP A 32 -8.26 4.62 6.83
N ARG A 33 -9.01 5.46 6.12
CA ARG A 33 -8.54 6.27 4.98
C ARG A 33 -7.26 7.06 5.30
N THR A 34 -7.18 7.61 6.52
CA THR A 34 -6.00 8.37 6.97
C THR A 34 -4.79 7.45 7.07
N ARG A 35 -4.99 6.22 7.51
CA ARG A 35 -3.93 5.22 7.60
C ARG A 35 -3.47 4.78 6.21
N VAL A 36 -4.39 4.58 5.28
CA VAL A 36 -4.09 4.29 3.87
C VAL A 36 -3.27 5.44 3.26
N TYR A 37 -3.68 6.69 3.49
CA TYR A 37 -2.92 7.86 3.03
C TYR A 37 -1.52 7.91 3.64
N ARG A 38 -1.38 7.62 4.93
CA ARG A 38 -0.07 7.57 5.61
C ARG A 38 0.88 6.52 5.04
N TRP A 39 0.39 5.48 4.37
CA TRP A 39 1.29 4.52 3.73
C TRP A 39 2.14 5.15 2.63
N THR A 40 1.63 6.21 2.01
CA THR A 40 2.33 6.98 0.97
C THR A 40 3.34 7.98 1.53
N GLN A 41 3.50 8.06 2.85
CA GLN A 41 4.35 9.06 3.51
C GLN A 41 5.59 8.39 4.14
N SER A 42 6.66 9.15 4.33
CA SER A 42 7.88 8.67 5.00
C SER A 42 7.62 8.31 6.46
N LYS A 43 8.40 7.39 7.04
CA LYS A 43 8.33 7.08 8.47
C LYS A 43 8.58 8.28 9.37
N GLU A 44 9.40 9.23 8.93
CA GLU A 44 9.66 10.49 9.64
C GLU A 44 8.39 11.31 9.86
N LYS A 45 7.41 11.19 8.95
CA LYS A 45 6.09 11.84 9.03
C LYS A 45 5.02 10.93 9.65
N GLY A 46 5.42 9.80 10.25
CA GLY A 46 4.51 8.79 10.78
C GLY A 46 3.85 7.89 9.72
N GLY A 47 4.44 7.84 8.53
CA GLY A 47 4.06 6.93 7.46
C GLY A 47 4.82 5.61 7.49
N THR A 48 4.92 4.96 6.34
CA THR A 48 5.56 3.64 6.20
C THR A 48 6.60 3.62 5.09
N ASP A 49 7.14 4.77 4.68
CA ASP A 49 8.11 4.90 3.58
C ASP A 49 7.59 4.39 2.23
N GLY A 50 6.29 4.53 1.96
CA GLY A 50 5.72 4.01 0.73
C GLY A 50 5.38 2.52 0.78
N PHE A 51 5.38 1.88 1.96
CA PHE A 51 5.11 0.44 2.08
C PHE A 51 3.74 0.14 2.71
N ILE A 52 2.98 -0.78 2.11
CA ILE A 52 1.72 -1.24 2.69
C ILE A 52 2.02 -2.33 3.72
N PRO A 53 1.46 -2.24 4.96
CA PRO A 53 1.64 -3.29 5.96
C PRO A 53 1.14 -4.66 5.48
N LEU A 54 1.73 -5.74 6.01
CA LEU A 54 1.47 -7.11 5.54
C LEU A 54 -0.01 -7.51 5.57
N LYS A 55 -0.74 -7.22 6.66
CA LYS A 55 -2.16 -7.57 6.80
C LYS A 55 -3.04 -6.96 5.68
N PRO A 56 -3.03 -5.63 5.45
CA PRO A 56 -3.75 -5.03 4.32
C PRO A 56 -3.20 -5.48 2.96
N ALA A 57 -1.88 -5.65 2.80
CA ALA A 57 -1.29 -6.16 1.56
C ALA A 57 -1.83 -7.54 1.17
N GLN A 58 -1.96 -8.47 2.13
CA GLN A 58 -2.55 -9.80 1.89
C GLN A 58 -4.02 -9.72 1.45
N LYS A 59 -4.81 -8.83 2.06
CA LYS A 59 -6.21 -8.61 1.66
C LYS A 59 -6.31 -8.04 0.25
N LEU A 60 -5.49 -7.05 -0.07
CA LEU A 60 -5.41 -6.46 -1.40
C LEU A 60 -5.00 -7.50 -2.44
N TRP A 61 -4.02 -8.36 -2.12
CA TRP A 61 -3.60 -9.43 -3.01
C TRP A 61 -4.70 -10.47 -3.22
N ALA A 62 -5.40 -10.88 -2.17
CA ALA A 62 -6.54 -11.79 -2.27
C ALA A 62 -7.67 -11.18 -3.12
N TYR A 63 -7.97 -9.90 -2.93
CA TYR A 63 -8.97 -9.17 -3.72
C TYR A 63 -8.55 -9.05 -5.19
N ALA A 64 -7.29 -8.70 -5.45
CA ALA A 64 -6.75 -8.62 -6.80
C ALA A 64 -6.88 -9.96 -7.53
N LYS A 65 -6.51 -11.06 -6.87
CA LYS A 65 -6.66 -12.42 -7.44
C LYS A 65 -8.12 -12.79 -7.70
N ALA A 66 -9.04 -12.42 -6.80
CA ALA A 66 -10.46 -12.70 -6.94
C ALA A 66 -11.13 -11.89 -8.06
N ASN A 67 -10.66 -10.66 -8.31
CA ASN A 67 -11.21 -9.74 -9.31
C ASN A 67 -10.43 -9.70 -10.62
N GLY A 68 -9.37 -10.53 -10.76
CA GLY A 68 -8.53 -10.54 -11.96
C GLY A 68 -7.69 -9.28 -12.16
N ILE A 69 -7.37 -8.54 -11.09
CA ILE A 69 -6.50 -7.37 -11.16
C ILE A 69 -5.05 -7.86 -11.16
N GLU A 70 -4.36 -7.64 -12.28
CA GLU A 70 -2.95 -8.01 -12.44
C GLU A 70 -2.05 -7.00 -11.71
N ILE A 71 -1.69 -7.32 -10.47
CA ILE A 71 -0.71 -6.55 -9.68
C ILE A 71 0.45 -7.48 -9.30
N PRO A 72 1.70 -7.12 -9.64
CA PRO A 72 2.85 -7.92 -9.25
C PRO A 72 2.98 -7.91 -7.72
N GLY A 73 2.98 -9.11 -7.12
CA GLY A 73 3.11 -9.28 -5.67
C GLY A 73 4.39 -8.63 -5.10
N ASP A 74 5.44 -8.55 -5.92
CA ASP A 74 6.70 -7.87 -5.60
C ASP A 74 6.51 -6.40 -5.20
N MET A 75 5.47 -5.75 -5.73
CA MET A 75 5.13 -4.38 -5.37
C MET A 75 4.74 -4.23 -3.89
N PHE A 76 4.26 -5.30 -3.27
CA PHE A 76 3.95 -5.35 -1.84
C PHE A 76 5.12 -5.85 -0.98
N LEU A 77 6.20 -6.35 -1.60
CA LEU A 77 7.37 -6.85 -0.89
C LEU A 77 8.30 -5.69 -0.53
N SER A 78 8.53 -5.48 0.77
CA SER A 78 9.53 -4.53 1.25
C SER A 78 10.85 -5.26 1.49
N ALA A 79 11.89 -4.91 0.73
CA ALA A 79 13.24 -5.40 0.96
C ALA A 79 13.95 -4.62 2.09
N LYS A 80 13.37 -4.52 3.29
CA LYS A 80 14.16 -4.33 4.53
C LYS A 80 13.40 -4.77 5.79
N SER A 81 13.84 -5.95 6.27
CA SER A 81 14.09 -6.33 7.66
C SER A 81 12.91 -6.34 8.65
N GLY A 82 12.49 -7.55 8.98
CA GLY A 82 11.55 -7.87 10.05
C GLY A 82 11.09 -9.33 10.05
N ALA A 83 11.28 -10.05 8.93
CA ALA A 83 11.26 -11.51 8.92
C ALA A 83 12.69 -11.99 9.14
N GLU A 84 13.13 -11.99 10.40
CA GLU A 84 14.19 -12.89 10.81
C GLU A 84 13.72 -14.31 10.52
N VAL A 85 14.51 -14.99 9.71
CA VAL A 85 14.35 -16.38 9.32
C VAL A 85 14.39 -17.25 10.58
N ALA A 86 13.26 -17.82 10.98
CA ALA A 86 13.23 -18.92 11.92
C ALA A 86 13.66 -20.19 11.16
N ALA A 87 14.93 -20.57 11.32
CA ALA A 87 15.50 -21.87 10.97
C ALA A 87 16.32 -22.37 12.16
#